data_AF-A0A428P400-F1
#
_entry.id   AF-A0A428P400-F1
#
_cell.length_a   1.000
_cell.length_b   1.000
_cell.length_c   1.000
_cell.angle_alpha   90.00
_cell.angle_beta   90.00
_cell.angle_gamma   90.00
#
_symmetry.space_group_name_H-M   'P 1'
#
loop_
_entity.id
_entity.type
_entity.pdbx_description
1 polymer ?
#
loop_
_entity_poly.entity_id
_entity_poly.type
_entity_poly.pdbx_seq_one_letter_code
_entity_poly.pdbx_strand_id
1 'polypeptide(L)'
;MSPLIYGRGNGLFNKRSMQIPSIIRSAREWGYVGYVGKGSEEWDHVHVLDLAALYELLLAKIVSGVEVPSGKAGIFFSAAGRHSWRALANSIATAGFKLGILKSNKAEEISIEQAASAWTHGMLDFVEPGFGSRADLAKELGWEPEKIDADWQETFLDEWQS
;
A
#
# COMPACT_ATOMS: atom_id res chain seq x y z
N MET A 1 6.05 -2.41 11.09
CA MET A 1 4.59 -2.10 11.06
C MET A 1 3.96 -2.88 9.92
N SER A 2 2.64 -3.02 9.83
CA SER A 2 2.02 -3.66 8.66
C SER A 2 2.37 -2.89 7.37
N PRO A 3 2.61 -3.58 6.24
CA PRO A 3 2.77 -2.94 4.94
C PRO A 3 1.49 -2.20 4.50
N LEU A 4 1.64 -1.30 3.52
CA LEU A 4 0.54 -0.74 2.75
C LEU A 4 -0.17 -1.86 1.98
N ILE A 5 -1.48 -1.97 2.14
CA ILE A 5 -2.29 -2.96 1.42
C ILE A 5 -2.81 -2.32 0.15
N TYR A 6 -2.55 -2.92 -1.02
CA TYR A 6 -2.98 -2.42 -2.32
C TYR A 6 -3.76 -3.45 -3.13
N GLY A 7 -4.30 -2.99 -4.25
CA GLY A 7 -4.96 -3.84 -5.24
C GLY A 7 -6.42 -4.13 -4.93
N ARG A 8 -7.10 -4.71 -5.92
CA ARG A 8 -8.53 -4.98 -5.85
C ARG A 8 -8.81 -6.34 -5.19
N GLY A 9 -9.63 -6.31 -4.14
CA GLY A 9 -10.08 -7.52 -3.45
C GLY A 9 -11.20 -8.25 -4.20
N ASN A 10 -11.32 -9.55 -3.94
CA ASN A 10 -12.39 -10.41 -4.47
C ASN A 10 -13.63 -10.50 -3.54
N GLY A 11 -13.56 -9.93 -2.33
CA GLY A 11 -14.64 -9.97 -1.34
C GLY A 11 -15.91 -9.22 -1.75
N LEU A 12 -17.04 -9.45 -1.08
CA LEU A 12 -18.36 -8.93 -1.50
C LEU A 12 -18.56 -7.42 -1.27
N PHE A 13 -17.78 -6.80 -0.39
CA PHE A 13 -18.00 -5.44 0.08
C PHE A 13 -16.92 -4.46 -0.42
N ASN A 14 -16.21 -3.79 0.49
CA ASN A 14 -15.11 -2.91 0.13
C ASN A 14 -14.00 -3.73 -0.55
N LYS A 15 -13.77 -3.44 -1.83
CA LYS A 15 -12.75 -4.08 -2.66
C LYS A 15 -11.51 -3.21 -2.84
N ARG A 16 -11.45 -2.02 -2.25
CA ARG A 16 -10.40 -1.02 -2.48
C ARG A 16 -9.54 -0.82 -1.24
N SER A 17 -8.30 -0.42 -1.50
CA SER A 17 -7.35 0.03 -0.48
C SER A 17 -7.73 1.42 0.06
N MET A 18 -6.93 1.96 0.98
CA MET A 18 -7.18 3.30 1.55
C MET A 18 -6.20 4.36 1.04
N GLN A 19 -4.89 4.13 1.17
CA GLN A 19 -3.87 5.16 0.96
C GLN A 19 -3.80 5.64 -0.49
N ILE A 20 -3.69 4.73 -1.47
CA ILE A 20 -3.64 5.08 -2.90
C ILE A 20 -4.92 5.81 -3.34
N PRO A 21 -6.13 5.31 -3.02
CA PRO A 21 -7.37 6.03 -3.31
C PRO A 21 -7.47 7.41 -2.65
N SER A 22 -7.01 7.58 -1.42
CA SER A 22 -6.99 8.90 -0.76
C SER A 22 -6.12 9.90 -1.52
N ILE A 23 -4.91 9.49 -1.93
CA ILE A 23 -4.00 10.34 -2.71
C ILE A 23 -4.64 10.67 -4.06
N ILE A 24 -5.26 9.71 -4.75
CA ILE A 24 -5.94 9.93 -6.04
C ILE A 24 -7.13 10.89 -5.88
N ARG A 25 -7.93 10.77 -4.81
CA ARG A 25 -9.04 11.69 -4.56
C ARG A 25 -8.55 13.13 -4.41
N SER A 26 -7.52 13.36 -3.61
CA SER A 26 -6.90 14.69 -3.49
C SER A 26 -6.32 15.16 -4.82
N ALA A 27 -5.68 14.27 -5.59
CA ALA A 27 -5.11 14.62 -6.89
C ALA A 27 -6.17 15.02 -7.92
N ARG A 28 -7.38 14.46 -7.85
CA ARG A 28 -8.52 14.89 -8.67
C ARG A 28 -8.97 16.31 -8.34
N GLU A 29 -8.92 16.68 -7.07
CA GLU A 29 -9.31 18.02 -6.61
C GLU A 29 -8.22 19.06 -6.93
N TRP A 30 -6.95 18.70 -6.74
CA TRP A 30 -5.82 19.61 -6.90
C TRP A 30 -5.30 19.71 -8.34
N GLY A 31 -5.54 18.69 -9.16
CA GLY A 31 -5.01 18.59 -10.52
C GLY A 31 -3.54 18.15 -10.59
N TYR A 32 -2.96 17.74 -9.47
CA TYR A 32 -1.59 17.19 -9.34
C TYR A 32 -1.53 16.20 -8.17
N VAL A 33 -0.54 15.31 -8.18
CA VAL A 33 -0.32 14.36 -7.07
C VAL A 33 0.69 14.94 -6.09
N GLY A 34 0.42 14.88 -4.79
CA GLY A 34 1.31 15.37 -3.74
C GLY A 34 2.14 14.28 -3.05
N TYR A 35 3.31 14.64 -2.53
CA TYR A 35 4.08 13.91 -1.51
C TYR A 35 4.63 14.88 -0.46
N VAL A 36 4.95 14.42 0.75
CA VAL A 36 5.42 15.29 1.85
C VAL A 36 6.95 15.27 1.96
N GLY A 37 7.55 16.43 2.23
CA GLY A 37 8.99 16.58 2.41
C GLY A 37 9.79 16.07 1.21
N LYS A 38 10.86 15.31 1.46
CA LYS A 38 11.64 14.69 0.37
C LYS A 38 10.94 13.47 -0.24
N GLY A 39 9.93 12.92 0.44
CA GLY A 39 9.25 11.67 0.10
C GLY A 39 10.19 10.47 0.01
N SER A 40 11.32 10.52 0.72
CA SER A 40 12.35 9.48 0.72
C SER A 40 12.05 8.35 1.72
N GLU A 41 11.07 8.55 2.59
CA GLU A 41 10.66 7.58 3.58
C GLU A 41 10.09 6.36 2.86
N GLU A 42 10.61 5.19 3.23
CA GLU A 42 10.23 3.92 2.63
C GLU A 42 9.09 3.26 3.38
N TRP A 43 8.22 2.58 2.63
CA TRP A 43 7.17 1.73 3.15
C TRP A 43 7.08 0.43 2.35
N ASP A 44 6.83 -0.66 3.05
CA ASP A 44 6.53 -1.93 2.38
C ASP A 44 5.10 -1.97 1.85
N HIS A 45 4.84 -2.79 0.85
CA HIS A 45 3.49 -3.01 0.32
C HIS A 45 3.20 -4.49 0.11
N VAL A 46 1.90 -4.82 0.10
CA VAL A 46 1.37 -6.16 -0.13
C VAL A 46 0.05 -6.08 -0.89
N HIS A 47 -0.17 -6.97 -1.84
CA HIS A 47 -1.46 -7.04 -2.50
C HIS A 47 -2.49 -7.69 -1.55
N VAL A 48 -3.73 -7.21 -1.57
CA VAL A 48 -4.79 -7.71 -0.67
C VAL A 48 -5.03 -9.21 -0.79
N LEU A 49 -4.85 -9.79 -1.98
CA LEU A 49 -4.98 -11.24 -2.19
C LEU A 49 -3.80 -12.03 -1.62
N ASP A 50 -2.56 -11.52 -1.68
CA ASP A 50 -1.41 -12.19 -1.05
C ASP A 50 -1.52 -12.14 0.48
N LEU A 51 -2.04 -11.03 1.01
CA LEU A 51 -2.35 -10.90 2.43
C LEU A 51 -3.41 -11.93 2.84
N ALA A 52 -4.48 -12.09 2.05
CA ALA A 52 -5.50 -13.10 2.31
C ALA A 52 -4.90 -14.52 2.29
N ALA A 53 -4.02 -14.82 1.32
CA ALA A 53 -3.32 -16.11 1.24
C ALA A 53 -2.46 -16.40 2.49
N LEU A 54 -1.82 -15.38 3.09
CA LEU A 54 -1.11 -15.55 4.37
C LEU A 54 -2.06 -15.96 5.50
N TYR A 55 -3.23 -15.31 5.60
CA TYR A 55 -4.23 -15.66 6.61
C TYR A 55 -4.78 -17.08 6.39
N GLU A 56 -5.05 -17.46 5.15
CA GLU A 56 -5.49 -18.82 4.79
C GLU A 56 -4.44 -19.86 5.16
N LEU A 57 -3.16 -19.61 4.87
CA LEU A 57 -2.05 -20.50 5.24
C LEU A 57 -1.95 -20.68 6.76
N LEU A 58 -1.98 -19.58 7.52
CA LEU A 58 -1.93 -19.62 8.98
C LEU A 58 -3.11 -20.41 9.55
N LEU A 59 -4.32 -20.14 9.07
CA LEU A 59 -5.52 -20.84 9.49
C LEU A 59 -5.42 -22.35 9.18
N ALA A 60 -5.03 -22.70 7.95
CA ALA A 60 -4.88 -24.09 7.52
C ALA A 60 -3.89 -24.86 8.39
N LYS A 61 -2.74 -24.28 8.73
CA LYS A 61 -1.75 -24.89 9.63
C LYS A 61 -2.31 -25.09 11.04
N ILE A 62 -2.94 -24.06 11.61
CA ILE A 62 -3.51 -24.11 12.96
C ILE A 62 -4.58 -25.21 13.07
N VAL A 63 -5.53 -25.26 12.12
CA VAL A 63 -6.60 -26.28 12.16
C VAL A 63 -6.10 -27.69 11.88
N SER A 64 -4.98 -27.83 11.17
CA SER A 64 -4.33 -29.12 10.92
C SER A 64 -3.41 -29.57 12.06
N GLY A 65 -3.33 -28.81 13.15
CA GLY A 65 -2.48 -29.13 14.30
C GLY A 65 -0.98 -28.91 14.07
N VAL A 66 -0.60 -28.20 13.00
CA VAL A 66 0.79 -27.77 12.79
C VAL A 66 1.11 -26.66 13.79
N GLU A 67 2.22 -26.80 14.51
CA GLU A 67 2.66 -25.77 15.44
C GLU A 67 3.00 -24.48 14.69
N VAL A 68 2.31 -23.39 15.06
CA VAL A 68 2.53 -22.05 14.53
C VAL A 68 2.96 -21.16 15.69
N PRO A 69 4.07 -20.39 15.56
CA PRO A 69 4.48 -19.45 16.59
C PRO A 69 3.34 -18.51 17.02
N SER A 70 3.22 -18.28 18.33
CA SER A 70 2.16 -17.46 18.92
C SER A 70 2.70 -16.49 19.97
N GLY A 71 1.84 -15.58 20.46
CA GLY A 71 2.23 -14.55 21.40
C GLY A 71 3.30 -13.61 20.82
N LYS A 72 4.36 -13.35 21.57
CA LYS A 72 5.47 -12.48 21.12
C LYS A 72 6.29 -13.08 19.97
N ALA A 73 6.28 -14.40 19.81
CA ALA A 73 6.98 -15.09 18.73
C ALA A 73 6.11 -15.24 17.46
N GLY A 74 4.81 -14.97 17.55
CA GLY A 74 3.84 -15.14 16.45
C GLY A 74 3.43 -13.84 15.77
N ILE A 75 4.35 -12.89 15.64
CA ILE A 75 4.10 -11.62 14.95
C ILE A 75 4.51 -11.78 13.48
N PHE A 76 3.52 -11.94 12.61
CA PHE A 76 3.72 -12.11 11.17
C PHE A 76 3.53 -10.79 10.43
N PHE A 77 4.46 -10.46 9.54
CA PHE A 77 4.32 -9.36 8.58
C PHE A 77 4.24 -9.92 7.16
N SER A 78 3.56 -9.19 6.29
CA SER A 78 3.23 -9.59 4.92
C SER A 78 3.92 -8.72 3.87
N ALA A 79 5.08 -8.14 4.16
CA ALA A 79 5.81 -7.34 3.18
C ALA A 79 6.21 -8.16 1.94
N ALA A 80 5.68 -7.76 0.77
CA ALA A 80 5.97 -8.38 -0.52
C ALA A 80 6.84 -7.47 -1.41
N GLY A 81 6.71 -6.15 -1.29
CA GLY A 81 7.54 -5.17 -1.98
C GLY A 81 7.79 -3.93 -1.13
N ARG A 82 8.55 -2.97 -1.67
CA ARG A 82 8.87 -1.70 -1.01
C ARG A 82 8.84 -0.53 -1.99
N HIS A 83 8.43 0.64 -1.50
CA HIS A 83 8.48 1.90 -2.26
C HIS A 83 8.84 3.06 -1.34
N SER A 84 9.31 4.17 -1.92
CA SER A 84 9.29 5.47 -1.24
C SER A 84 8.01 6.23 -1.55
N TRP A 85 7.59 7.14 -0.68
CA TRP A 85 6.41 7.97 -0.93
C TRP A 85 6.51 8.79 -2.22
N ARG A 86 7.71 9.28 -2.55
CA ARG A 86 7.95 9.99 -3.79
C ARG A 86 7.83 9.08 -5.01
N ALA A 87 8.33 7.84 -4.92
CA ALA A 87 8.18 6.87 -6.00
C ALA A 87 6.71 6.53 -6.23
N LEU A 88 5.97 6.25 -5.15
CA LEU A 88 4.52 6.03 -5.17
C LEU A 88 3.78 7.19 -5.84
N ALA A 89 4.00 8.41 -5.37
CA ALA A 89 3.33 9.60 -5.88
C ALA A 89 3.62 9.81 -7.37
N ASN A 90 4.86 9.59 -7.82
CA ASN A 90 5.20 9.67 -9.24
C ASN A 90 4.56 8.56 -10.09
N SER A 91 4.42 7.34 -9.57
CA SER A 91 3.70 6.27 -10.27
C SER A 91 2.21 6.61 -10.42
N ILE A 92 1.58 7.16 -9.37
CA ILE A 92 0.20 7.65 -9.42
C ILE A 92 0.09 8.80 -10.44
N ALA A 93 1.01 9.77 -10.43
CA ALA A 93 1.00 10.90 -11.37
C ALA A 93 1.17 10.42 -12.82
N THR A 94 2.07 9.46 -13.05
CA THR A 94 2.30 8.84 -14.35
C THR A 94 1.05 8.13 -14.87
N ALA A 95 0.36 7.37 -14.03
CA ALA A 95 -0.90 6.72 -14.39
C ALA A 95 -2.00 7.75 -14.74
N GLY A 96 -2.16 8.79 -13.93
CA GLY A 96 -3.14 9.86 -14.18
C GLY A 96 -2.86 10.63 -15.46
N PHE A 97 -1.58 10.88 -15.77
CA PHE A 97 -1.16 11.50 -17.03
C PHE A 97 -1.43 10.61 -18.24
N LYS A 98 -1.10 9.31 -18.16
CA LYS A 98 -1.38 8.33 -19.22
C LYS A 98 -2.88 8.25 -19.56
N LEU A 99 -3.74 8.41 -18.56
CA LEU A 99 -5.19 8.42 -18.72
C LEU A 99 -5.74 9.79 -19.17
N GLY A 100 -4.90 10.82 -19.32
CA GLY A 100 -5.32 12.17 -19.69
C GLY A 100 -6.07 12.92 -18.59
N ILE A 101 -6.06 12.41 -17.36
CA ILE A 101 -6.72 13.03 -16.20
C ILE A 101 -5.85 14.18 -15.64
N LEU A 102 -4.54 13.97 -15.61
CA LEU A 102 -3.56 14.95 -15.15
C LEU A 102 -2.78 15.53 -16.32
N LYS A 103 -2.32 16.78 -16.15
CA LYS A 103 -1.48 17.48 -17.15
C LYS A 103 0.02 17.18 -17.02
N SER A 104 0.43 16.57 -15.91
CA SER A 104 1.82 16.25 -15.59
C SER A 104 1.93 14.81 -15.09
N ASN A 105 3.02 14.13 -15.45
CA ASN A 105 3.37 12.81 -14.95
C ASN A 105 4.28 12.85 -13.70
N LYS A 106 4.49 14.04 -13.13
CA LYS A 106 5.32 14.24 -11.94
C LYS A 106 4.47 14.69 -10.77
N ALA A 107 4.77 14.14 -9.60
CA ALA A 107 4.21 14.59 -8.34
C ALA A 107 4.94 15.83 -7.80
N GLU A 108 4.27 16.57 -6.93
CA GLU A 108 4.73 17.81 -6.31
C GLU A 108 4.89 17.63 -4.80
N GLU A 109 5.81 18.38 -4.20
CA GLU A 109 5.93 18.43 -2.74
C GLU A 109 4.79 19.27 -2.16
N ILE A 110 4.14 18.78 -1.11
CA ILE A 110 3.07 19.47 -0.39
C ILE A 110 3.43 19.60 1.10
N SER A 111 2.79 20.55 1.77
CA SER A 111 2.98 20.73 3.21
C SER A 111 2.35 19.58 4.01
N ILE A 112 2.88 19.33 5.20
CA ILE A 112 2.34 18.32 6.11
C ILE A 112 0.89 18.64 6.51
N GLU A 113 0.54 19.93 6.64
CA GLU A 113 -0.81 20.38 6.99
C GLU A 113 -1.81 20.08 5.85
N GLN A 114 -1.39 20.33 4.60
CA GLN A 114 -2.20 20.01 3.43
C GLN A 114 -2.42 18.49 3.33
N ALA A 115 -1.36 17.71 3.50
CA ALA A 115 -1.43 16.25 3.52
C ALA A 115 -2.32 15.72 4.65
N ALA A 116 -2.18 16.25 5.87
CA ALA A 116 -2.96 15.80 7.01
C ALA A 116 -4.45 16.10 6.82
N SER A 117 -4.78 17.30 6.36
CA SER A 117 -6.15 17.69 6.05
C SER A 117 -6.79 16.75 5.02
N ALA A 118 -6.03 16.37 3.98
CA ALA A 118 -6.54 15.60 2.87
C ALA A 118 -6.56 14.08 3.10
N TRP A 119 -5.60 13.54 3.85
CA TRP A 119 -5.35 12.08 3.92
C TRP A 119 -5.61 11.47 5.29
N THR A 120 -5.49 12.25 6.37
CA THR A 120 -5.52 11.73 7.75
C THR A 120 -6.53 12.44 8.64
N HIS A 121 -7.50 13.15 8.06
CA HIS A 121 -8.51 13.94 8.81
C HIS A 121 -7.88 14.93 9.81
N GLY A 122 -6.74 15.53 9.43
CA GLY A 122 -6.02 16.52 10.23
C GLY A 122 -5.00 15.94 11.22
N MET A 123 -4.79 14.62 11.25
CA MET A 123 -3.81 14.01 12.16
C MET A 123 -2.40 14.03 11.57
N LEU A 124 -1.58 15.00 12.00
CA LEU A 124 -0.21 15.21 11.51
C LEU A 124 0.71 13.98 11.76
N ASP A 125 0.57 13.32 12.91
CA ASP A 125 1.41 12.18 13.32
C ASP A 125 1.35 10.98 12.37
N PHE A 126 0.32 10.90 11.52
CA PHE A 126 0.13 9.81 10.55
C PHE A 126 0.69 10.14 9.15
N VAL A 127 1.18 11.35 8.93
CA VAL A 127 1.63 11.81 7.61
C VAL A 127 3.12 11.58 7.36
N GLU A 128 3.95 11.80 8.37
CA GLU A 128 5.41 11.72 8.25
C GLU A 128 6.07 10.34 8.42
N PRO A 129 5.52 9.36 9.16
CA PRO A 129 6.34 8.23 9.54
C PRO A 129 6.64 7.32 8.35
N GLY A 130 7.88 6.80 8.27
CA GLY A 130 8.24 5.70 7.39
C GLY A 130 8.21 4.39 8.16
N PHE A 131 7.69 3.31 7.56
CA PHE A 131 7.68 2.00 8.23
C PHE A 131 8.13 0.87 7.32
N GLY A 132 9.21 0.22 7.73
CA GLY A 132 9.63 -1.08 7.21
C GLY A 132 9.17 -2.25 8.09
N SER A 133 9.09 -3.40 7.48
CA SER A 133 8.80 -4.70 8.06
C SER A 133 9.56 -5.80 7.33
N ARG A 134 9.68 -6.96 7.96
CA ARG A 134 10.30 -8.14 7.38
C ARG A 134 9.35 -9.31 7.53
N ALA A 135 9.06 -9.99 6.43
CA ALA A 135 8.12 -11.11 6.38
C ALA A 135 8.78 -12.48 6.64
N ASP A 136 9.91 -12.50 7.35
CA ASP A 136 10.75 -13.70 7.49
C ASP A 136 9.96 -14.89 8.06
N LEU A 137 9.20 -14.67 9.14
CA LEU A 137 8.39 -15.72 9.77
C LEU A 137 7.28 -16.24 8.86
N ALA A 138 6.68 -15.37 8.04
CA ALA A 138 5.66 -15.78 7.08
C ALA A 138 6.28 -16.66 5.98
N LYS A 139 7.44 -16.25 5.44
CA LYS A 139 8.18 -17.01 4.42
C LYS A 139 8.67 -18.36 4.94
N GLU A 140 9.16 -18.41 6.18
CA GLU A 140 9.55 -19.66 6.84
C GLU A 140 8.38 -20.65 6.98
N LEU A 141 7.14 -20.15 7.08
CA LEU A 141 5.93 -20.98 7.08
C LEU A 141 5.50 -21.43 5.67
N GLY A 142 6.19 -20.98 4.62
CA GLY A 142 5.87 -21.27 3.22
C GLY A 142 4.92 -20.26 2.58
N TRP A 143 4.77 -19.06 3.15
CA TRP A 143 4.06 -17.98 2.46
C TRP A 143 4.93 -17.37 1.37
N GLU A 144 4.43 -17.40 0.14
CA GLU A 144 5.04 -16.78 -1.02
C GLU A 144 4.00 -15.87 -1.69
N PRO A 145 4.22 -14.54 -1.75
CA PRO A 145 3.30 -13.65 -2.46
C PRO A 145 3.37 -13.92 -3.97
N GLU A 146 2.22 -13.98 -4.62
CA GLU A 146 2.12 -14.24 -6.06
C GLU A 146 2.25 -12.95 -6.88
N LYS A 147 1.92 -11.80 -6.30
CA LYS A 147 1.90 -10.51 -7.00
C LYS A 147 3.29 -9.94 -7.14
N ILE A 148 3.58 -9.48 -8.36
CA ILE A 148 4.89 -8.96 -8.76
C ILE A 148 4.83 -7.46 -8.99
N ASP A 149 5.99 -6.85 -9.30
CA ASP A 149 6.10 -5.42 -9.60
C ASP A 149 5.17 -4.97 -10.72
N ALA A 150 4.83 -5.85 -11.68
CA ALA A 150 3.88 -5.54 -12.73
C ALA A 150 2.46 -5.28 -12.18
N ASP A 151 1.96 -6.13 -11.27
CA ASP A 151 0.67 -5.93 -10.59
C ASP A 151 0.69 -4.64 -9.75
N TRP A 152 1.84 -4.32 -9.13
CA TRP A 152 2.03 -3.07 -8.40
C TRP A 152 1.93 -1.85 -9.32
N GLN A 153 2.51 -1.88 -10.53
CA GLN A 153 2.38 -0.76 -11.46
C GLN A 153 0.97 -0.65 -12.07
N GLU A 154 0.32 -1.78 -12.33
CA GLU A 154 -1.03 -1.83 -12.89
C GLU A 154 -2.08 -1.25 -11.92
N THR A 155 -1.92 -1.48 -10.61
CA THR A 155 -2.87 -0.99 -9.60
C THR A 155 -3.13 0.51 -9.69
N PHE A 156 -2.17 1.32 -10.15
CA PHE A 156 -2.35 2.76 -10.23
C PHE A 156 -3.34 3.14 -11.33
N LEU A 157 -3.29 2.46 -12.48
CA LEU A 157 -4.24 2.67 -13.57
C LEU A 157 -5.65 2.26 -13.14
N ASP A 158 -5.77 1.10 -12.50
CA ASP A 158 -7.04 0.59 -11.98
C ASP A 158 -7.65 1.54 -10.95
N GLU A 159 -6.85 2.01 -9.99
CA GLU A 159 -7.33 2.90 -8.93
C GLU A 159 -7.77 4.26 -9.47
N TRP A 160 -7.14 4.77 -10.54
CA TRP A 160 -7.61 5.96 -11.25
C TRP A 160 -8.95 5.74 -11.95
N GLN A 161 -9.23 4.55 -12.47
CA GLN A 161 -10.46 4.28 -13.23
C GLN A 161 -11.65 3.87 -12.35
N SER A 162 -11.38 3.54 -11.08
CA SER A 162 -12.37 3.00 -10.13
C SER A 162 -13.08 4.01 -9.24
#